data_AF-A0A657AIZ5-F1
#
_entry.id   AF-A0A657AIZ5-F1
#
_cell.length_a   1.000
_cell.length_b   1.000
_cell.length_c   1.000
_cell.angle_alpha   90.00
_cell.angle_beta   90.00
_cell.angle_gamma   90.00
#
_symmetry.space_group_name_H-M   'P 1'
#
loop_
_entity.id
_entity.type
_entity.pdbx_description
1 polymer ?
#
loop_
_entity_poly.entity_id
_entity_poly.type
_entity_poly.pdbx_seq_one_letter_code
_entity_poly.pdbx_strand_id
1 'polypeptide(L)'
;MQIKDIDFLLIVGELFTLVAYGQLILESWDLNEIDDDLIDQIFDFMVRDFSKYALQLYSKTSNTKVQQVFCQLMLSKPKAYSRRFEKVLNDFAYAKKDSYKMNS
;
A
#
# COMPACT_ATOMS: atom_id res chain seq x y z
N MET A 1 16.48 -3.53 -25.53
CA MET A 1 15.33 -2.58 -25.52
C MET A 1 14.13 -3.14 -24.77
N GLN A 2 13.74 -4.40 -24.95
CA GLN A 2 12.52 -5.00 -24.34
C GLN A 2 12.42 -4.99 -22.79
N ILE A 3 13.52 -5.12 -22.05
CA ILE A 3 13.47 -5.22 -20.57
C ILE A 3 12.92 -3.93 -19.93
N LYS A 4 13.18 -2.76 -20.54
CA LYS A 4 12.76 -1.47 -19.99
C LYS A 4 11.23 -1.27 -19.98
N ASP A 5 10.54 -1.78 -21.00
CA ASP A 5 9.08 -1.72 -21.08
C ASP A 5 8.41 -2.69 -20.11
N ILE A 6 9.04 -3.85 -19.87
CA ILE A 6 8.54 -4.83 -18.90
C ILE A 6 8.64 -4.27 -17.47
N ASP A 7 9.77 -3.67 -17.10
CA ASP A 7 9.92 -3.06 -15.78
C ASP A 7 8.92 -1.90 -15.57
N PHE A 8 8.63 -1.13 -16.63
CA PHE A 8 7.63 -0.06 -16.58
C PHE A 8 6.23 -0.63 -16.33
N LEU A 9 5.84 -1.64 -17.11
CA LEU A 9 4.53 -2.29 -16.99
C LEU A 9 4.35 -2.94 -15.61
N LEU A 10 5.41 -3.53 -15.06
CA LEU A 10 5.40 -4.13 -13.73
C LEU A 10 5.09 -3.09 -12.65
N ILE A 11 5.77 -1.94 -12.65
CA ILE A 11 5.55 -0.86 -11.68
C ILE A 11 4.11 -0.31 -11.79
N VAL A 12 3.61 -0.15 -13.01
CA VAL A 12 2.22 0.28 -13.23
C VAL A 12 1.23 -0.78 -12.71
N GLY A 13 1.54 -2.06 -12.92
CA GLY A 13 0.77 -3.16 -12.35
C GLY A 13 0.72 -3.11 -10.82
N GLU A 14 1.84 -2.86 -10.16
CA GLU A 14 1.92 -2.70 -8.70
C GLU A 14 1.12 -1.49 -8.19
N LEU A 15 1.17 -0.36 -8.90
CA LEU A 15 0.34 0.81 -8.58
C LEU A 15 -1.15 0.50 -8.72
N PHE A 16 -1.53 -0.19 -9.79
CA PHE A 16 -2.93 -0.56 -10.04
C PHE A 16 -3.46 -1.54 -8.99
N THR A 17 -2.68 -2.57 -8.63
CA THR A 17 -3.10 -3.53 -7.61
C THR A 17 -3.25 -2.89 -6.24
N LEU A 18 -2.37 -1.97 -5.84
CA LEU A 18 -2.53 -1.23 -4.59
C LEU A 18 -3.86 -0.45 -4.53
N VAL A 19 -4.28 0.18 -5.62
CA VAL A 19 -5.57 0.90 -5.67
C VAL A 19 -6.75 -0.08 -5.56
N ALA A 20 -6.72 -1.17 -6.32
CA ALA A 20 -7.78 -2.18 -6.29
C ALA A 20 -7.91 -2.84 -4.90
N TYR A 21 -6.78 -3.21 -4.28
CA TYR A 21 -6.78 -3.74 -2.93
C TYR A 21 -7.24 -2.70 -1.90
N GLY A 22 -6.87 -1.43 -2.06
CA GLY A 22 -7.30 -0.36 -1.17
C GLY A 22 -8.83 -0.24 -1.13
N GLN A 23 -9.47 -0.25 -2.31
CA GLN A 23 -10.93 -0.26 -2.40
C GLN A 23 -11.53 -1.47 -1.68
N LEU A 24 -11.06 -2.69 -1.96
CA LEU A 24 -11.58 -3.92 -1.35
C LEU A 24 -11.41 -3.93 0.18
N ILE A 25 -10.30 -3.36 0.69
CA ILE A 25 -10.05 -3.24 2.12
C ILE A 25 -11.05 -2.28 2.77
N LEU A 26 -11.35 -1.15 2.14
CA LEU A 26 -12.35 -0.20 2.64
C LEU A 26 -13.78 -0.77 2.58
N GLU A 27 -14.12 -1.51 1.54
CA GLU A 27 -15.40 -2.22 1.46
C GLU A 27 -15.52 -3.27 2.57
N SER A 28 -14.44 -4.03 2.81
CA SER A 28 -14.40 -5.02 3.89
C SER A 28 -14.48 -4.38 5.28
N TRP A 29 -13.87 -3.21 5.46
CA TRP A 29 -13.96 -2.43 6.70
C TRP A 29 -15.39 -2.08 7.06
N ASP A 30 -16.14 -1.52 6.10
CA ASP A 30 -17.54 -1.16 6.27
C ASP A 30 -18.42 -2.39 6.54
N LEU A 31 -18.14 -3.51 5.87
CA LEU A 31 -18.93 -4.74 6.00
C LEU A 31 -18.66 -5.56 7.27
N ASN A 32 -17.45 -5.52 7.83
CA ASN A 32 -17.03 -6.39 8.93
C ASN A 32 -16.75 -5.65 10.24
N GLU A 33 -17.07 -4.35 10.33
CA GLU A 33 -16.83 -3.52 11.52
C GLU A 33 -15.39 -3.65 12.04
N ILE A 34 -14.42 -3.62 11.12
CA ILE A 34 -13.00 -3.74 11.45
C ILE A 34 -12.56 -2.48 12.19
N ASP A 35 -11.68 -2.61 13.18
CA ASP A 35 -11.15 -1.46 13.92
C ASP A 35 -10.42 -0.48 13.00
N ASP A 36 -10.83 0.78 13.07
CA ASP A 36 -10.25 1.90 12.34
C ASP A 36 -8.73 1.94 12.51
N ASP A 37 -8.21 1.65 13.71
CA ASP A 37 -6.77 1.64 14.00
C ASP A 37 -6.02 0.60 13.15
N LEU A 38 -6.62 -0.55 12.87
CA LEU A 38 -6.05 -1.55 11.96
C LEU A 38 -6.08 -1.05 10.51
N ILE A 39 -7.18 -0.44 10.08
CA ILE A 39 -7.35 0.03 8.69
C ILE A 39 -6.35 1.10 8.32
N ASP A 40 -6.21 2.21 9.07
CA ASP A 40 -5.16 3.17 8.70
C ASP A 40 -3.73 2.67 8.96
N GLN A 41 -3.51 1.59 9.74
CA GLN A 41 -2.18 0.96 9.79
C GLN A 41 -1.87 0.22 8.49
N ILE A 42 -2.89 -0.37 7.86
CA ILE A 42 -2.79 -0.97 6.53
C ILE A 42 -2.57 0.12 5.49
N PHE A 43 -3.40 1.16 5.48
CA PHE A 43 -3.28 2.25 4.52
C PHE A 43 -1.97 3.03 4.64
N ASP A 44 -1.41 3.12 5.84
CA ASP A 44 -0.14 3.78 6.07
C ASP A 44 1.01 3.13 5.26
N PHE A 45 1.12 1.81 5.22
CA PHE A 45 2.14 1.17 4.38
C PHE A 45 1.75 1.21 2.90
N MET A 46 0.46 1.06 2.56
CA MET A 46 0.00 1.13 1.17
C MET A 46 0.31 2.48 0.52
N VAL A 47 0.14 3.61 1.23
CA VAL A 47 0.47 4.95 0.73
C VAL A 47 1.99 5.14 0.56
N ARG A 48 2.80 4.57 1.47
CA ARG A 48 4.28 4.59 1.35
C ARG A 48 4.72 3.82 0.12
N ASP A 49 4.17 2.62 -0.09
CA ASP A 49 4.51 1.77 -1.24
C ASP A 49 4.04 2.40 -2.55
N PHE A 50 2.83 2.96 -2.59
CA PHE A 50 2.34 3.71 -3.75
C PHE A 50 3.26 4.88 -4.10
N SER A 51 3.70 5.65 -3.11
CA SER A 51 4.64 6.76 -3.30
C SER A 51 6.01 6.28 -3.77
N LYS A 52 6.50 5.14 -3.28
CA LYS A 52 7.75 4.50 -3.71
C LYS A 52 7.67 4.08 -5.18
N TYR A 53 6.60 3.41 -5.59
CA TYR A 53 6.39 2.99 -6.97
C TYR A 53 6.21 4.18 -7.91
N ALA A 54 5.48 5.22 -7.50
CA ALA A 54 5.35 6.46 -8.26
C ALA A 54 6.71 7.17 -8.48
N LEU A 55 7.60 7.17 -7.46
CA LEU A 55 8.94 7.73 -7.58
C LEU A 55 9.84 6.90 -8.51
N GLN A 56 9.74 5.56 -8.43
CA GLN A 56 10.45 4.67 -9.35
C GLN A 56 9.99 4.87 -10.79
N LEU A 57 8.68 5.04 -10.99
CA LEU A 57 8.11 5.36 -12.28
C LEU A 57 8.64 6.70 -12.76
N TYR A 58 8.54 7.77 -11.97
CA TYR A 58 9.04 9.12 -12.29
C TYR A 58 10.51 9.13 -12.74
N SER A 59 11.35 8.34 -12.09
CA SER A 59 12.81 8.30 -12.32
C SER A 59 13.21 7.59 -13.63
N LYS A 60 12.27 6.96 -14.35
CA LYS A 60 12.54 6.31 -15.64
C LYS A 60 12.74 7.36 -16.75
N THR A 61 13.84 7.23 -17.49
CA THR A 61 14.23 8.15 -18.58
C THR A 61 13.35 8.05 -19.84
N SER A 62 12.46 7.06 -19.91
CA SER A 62 11.52 6.85 -21.02
C SER A 62 10.18 7.60 -20.86
N ASN A 63 9.99 8.34 -19.76
CA ASN A 63 8.72 9.00 -19.49
C ASN A 63 8.49 10.23 -20.35
N THR A 64 7.28 10.33 -20.88
CA THR A 64 6.77 11.58 -21.46
C THR A 64 6.54 12.63 -20.37
N LYS A 65 6.53 13.91 -20.74
CA LYS A 65 6.24 15.02 -19.81
C LYS A 65 4.90 14.83 -19.06
N VAL A 66 3.90 14.26 -19.74
CA VAL A 66 2.58 13.98 -19.15
C VAL A 66 2.68 12.90 -18.07
N GLN A 67 3.41 11.80 -18.33
CA GLN A 67 3.64 10.75 -17.35
C GLN A 67 4.40 11.25 -16.12
N GLN A 68 5.37 12.16 -16.29
CA GLN A 68 6.10 12.78 -15.18
C GLN A 68 5.18 13.59 -14.26
N VAL A 69 4.27 14.39 -14.82
CA VAL A 69 3.30 15.17 -14.05
C VAL A 69 2.36 14.25 -13.26
N PHE A 70 1.86 13.17 -13.88
CA PHE A 70 1.04 12.19 -13.18
C PHE A 70 1.79 11.51 -12.04
N CYS A 71 3.05 11.13 -12.22
CA CYS A 71 3.84 10.53 -11.15
C CYS A 71 4.05 11.49 -9.98
N GLN A 72 4.22 12.79 -10.23
CA GLN A 72 4.35 13.79 -9.17
C GLN A 72 3.05 13.95 -8.36
N LEU A 73 1.89 13.90 -9.02
CA LEU A 73 0.58 13.94 -8.35
C LEU A 73 0.34 12.70 -7.47
N MET A 74 0.96 11.57 -7.81
CA MET A 74 0.88 10.33 -7.03
C MET A 74 1.75 10.34 -5.78
N LEU A 75 2.69 11.27 -5.64
CA LEU A 75 3.56 11.36 -4.47
C LEU A 75 2.82 12.02 -3.30
N SER A 76 2.64 11.25 -2.22
CA SER A 76 2.07 11.76 -0.97
C SER A 76 3.06 11.57 0.18
N LYS A 77 3.14 12.55 1.08
CA LYS A 77 3.94 12.39 2.30
C LYS A 77 3.21 11.42 3.23
N PRO A 78 3.85 10.32 3.66
CA PRO A 78 3.23 9.43 4.63
C PRO A 78 3.07 10.15 5.98
N LYS A 79 1.92 9.99 6.63
CA LYS A 79 1.70 10.50 7.98
C LYS A 79 2.29 9.51 8.98
N ALA A 80 3.40 9.86 9.63
CA ALA A 80 3.96 9.03 10.68
C ALA A 80 3.03 9.05 11.92
N TYR A 81 2.54 7.88 12.34
CA TYR A 81 1.72 7.71 13.55
C TYR A 81 2.26 6.56 14.41
N SER A 82 3.34 6.82 15.15
CA SER A 82 4.06 5.83 15.97
C SER A 82 3.20 5.21 17.08
N ARG A 83 2.30 5.98 17.71
CA ARG A 83 1.43 5.49 18.80
C ARG A 83 0.40 4.45 18.34
N ARG A 84 0.01 4.52 17.07
CA ARG A 84 -0.97 3.62 16.44
C ARG A 84 -0.37 2.25 16.15
N PHE A 85 0.89 2.23 15.69
CA PHE A 85 1.62 1.01 15.41
C PHE A 85 1.73 0.11 16.66
N GLU A 86 2.07 0.69 17.82
CA GLU A 86 2.14 -0.06 19.08
C GLU A 86 0.78 -0.64 19.50
N LYS A 87 -0.31 0.11 19.28
CA LYS A 87 -1.66 -0.34 19.62
C LYS A 87 -2.09 -1.50 18.75
N VAL A 88 -1.89 -1.42 17.42
CA VAL A 88 -2.20 -2.53 16.50
C VAL A 88 -1.35 -3.77 16.79
N LEU A 89 -0.07 -3.58 17.11
CA LEU A 89 0.83 -4.69 17.46
C LEU A 89 0.34 -5.45 18.70
N ASN A 90 -0.07 -4.74 19.75
CA ASN A 90 -0.54 -5.36 20.99
C ASN A 90 -1.96 -5.94 20.85
N ASP A 91 -2.89 -5.18 20.28
CA ASP A 91 -4.33 -5.49 20.32
C ASP A 91 -4.76 -6.44 19.19
N PHE A 92 -4.05 -6.48 18.06
CA PHE A 92 -4.40 -7.34 16.91
C PHE A 92 -3.39 -8.47 16.66
N ALA A 93 -2.10 -8.15 16.62
CA ALA A 93 -1.08 -9.16 16.30
C ALA A 93 -0.80 -10.08 17.48
N TYR A 94 -0.51 -9.53 18.66
CA TYR A 94 -0.26 -10.34 19.86
C TYR A 94 -1.53 -11.02 20.40
N ALA A 95 -2.70 -10.41 20.25
CA ALA A 95 -3.98 -11.05 20.64
C ALA A 95 -4.26 -12.36 19.88
N LYS A 96 -3.72 -12.54 18.67
CA LYS A 96 -3.88 -13.76 17.87
C LYS A 96 -2.78 -14.80 18.07
N LYS A 97 -1.77 -14.53 18.90
CA LYS A 97 -0.56 -15.35 19.07
C LYS A 97 -0.85 -16.82 19.45
N ASP A 98 -1.94 -17.08 20.16
CA ASP A 98 -2.33 -18.44 20.60
C ASP A 98 -3.58 -18.99 19.88
N SER A 99 -4.07 -18.28 18.85
CA SER A 99 -5.30 -18.67 18.13
C SER A 99 -5.08 -19.74 17.05
N TYR A 100 -3.82 -20.00 16.69
CA TYR A 100 -3.48 -21.03 15.72
C TYR A 100 -3.41 -22.41 16.39
N LYS A 101 -4.44 -23.24 16.18
CA LYS A 101 -4.37 -24.68 16.45
C LYS A 101 -4.08 -25.40 15.13
N MET A 102 -2.91 -26.05 15.07
CA MET A 102 -2.59 -26.96 13.98
C MET A 102 -3.48 -28.20 14.14
N ASN A 103 -4.48 -28.36 13.27
CA ASN A 103 -5.25 -29.61 13.22
C ASN A 103 -4.27 -30.74 12.88
N SER A 104 -4.18 -31.75 13.76
CA SER A 104 -3.47 -33.01 13.50
C SER A 104 -4.40 -34.00 12.81
#